data_AF-A0A1F2SN75-F1
#
_entry.id   AF-A0A1F2SN75-F1
#
_cell.length_a   1.000
_cell.length_b   1.000
_cell.length_c   1.000
_cell.angle_alpha   90.00
_cell.angle_beta   90.00
_cell.angle_gamma   90.00
#
_symmetry.space_group_name_H-M   'P 1'
#
loop_
_entity.id
_entity.type
_entity.pdbx_description
1 polymer ?
#
loop_
_entity_poly.entity_id
_entity_poly.type
_entity_poly.pdbx_seq_one_letter_code
_entity_poly.pdbx_strand_id
1 'polypeptide(L)'
;MAFALCVAALQVLVGAQEGRGRGLAAGGTTAGAGRGYPTPEEYGRSKEAQAHAARARAIAGSDAKLMARVENTCGPLGPQRPALEAQNAGQKPEPPRVVEPVRIFDNLWYFGFNTVGAWAIQTSGGIILIDALNTVQDAETIIEPALRKAGLDPADVKYVIVGHGHFDHFGGAPHFQDKYRARVAMSALDWDLVERPNPNANPAQANRPRPRRDVVVADGQTITVGDTTITLMVTPGHTVGTLAYLIPVKQRGQPLTALMLSGANITPDRASLTAFDRALDAAKAAGAQALINGHPGLFGDELGWMDQLRATPGGPNEFVYTKDQFGKFIDIMKACAASRVVAMGL
;
A
#
# COMPACT_ATOMS: atom_id res chain seq x y z
N MET A 1 71.40 8.87 11.58
CA MET A 1 70.35 9.32 10.64
C MET A 1 69.44 8.15 10.36
N ALA A 2 68.35 8.04 11.13
CA ALA A 2 67.35 6.99 10.98
C ALA A 2 66.11 7.60 10.31
N PHE A 3 65.79 7.11 9.12
CA PHE A 3 64.62 7.54 8.34
C PHE A 3 63.34 7.09 9.04
N ALA A 4 62.53 8.06 9.47
CA ALA A 4 61.16 7.84 9.91
C ALA A 4 60.26 7.66 8.68
N LEU A 5 59.78 6.44 8.44
CA LEU A 5 58.69 6.19 7.50
C LEU A 5 57.35 6.43 8.21
N CYS A 6 56.68 7.51 7.81
CA CYS A 6 55.30 7.81 8.17
C CYS A 6 54.38 6.91 7.32
N VAL A 7 53.84 5.84 7.92
CA VAL A 7 52.77 5.04 7.31
C VAL A 7 51.45 5.61 7.82
N ALA A 8 50.81 6.44 6.99
CA ALA A 8 49.46 6.90 7.23
C ALA A 8 48.48 5.73 6.98
N ALA A 9 47.80 5.30 8.04
CA ALA A 9 46.70 4.35 7.99
C ALA A 9 45.51 4.98 7.24
N LEU A 10 45.17 4.47 6.07
CA LEU A 10 43.91 4.78 5.41
C LEU A 10 42.85 3.84 5.98
N GLN A 11 42.08 4.37 6.94
CA GLN A 11 40.90 3.70 7.49
C GLN A 11 39.84 3.59 6.39
N VAL A 12 39.59 2.35 5.99
CA VAL A 12 38.36 1.91 5.36
C VAL A 12 37.23 2.05 6.38
N LEU A 13 36.37 3.05 6.22
CA LEU A 13 35.11 3.14 6.96
C LEU A 13 34.06 2.26 6.26
N VAL A 14 34.18 0.96 6.52
CA VAL A 14 33.06 0.02 6.54
C VAL A 14 32.28 0.28 7.82
N GLY A 15 30.97 0.55 7.71
CA GLY A 15 30.18 0.95 8.86
C GLY A 15 28.66 0.87 8.66
N ALA A 16 28.15 -0.34 8.43
CA ALA A 16 26.82 -0.73 8.89
C ALA A 16 26.87 -2.22 9.21
N GLN A 17 27.37 -2.54 10.42
CA GLN A 17 27.31 -3.89 10.96
C GLN A 17 25.86 -4.26 11.28
N GLU A 18 25.42 -5.34 10.65
CA GLU A 18 24.29 -6.14 11.03
C GLU A 18 24.44 -6.61 12.49
N GLY A 19 23.47 -6.23 13.33
CA GLY A 19 23.23 -6.88 14.60
C GLY A 19 22.62 -8.26 14.35
N ARG A 20 23.32 -9.30 14.80
CA ARG A 20 22.83 -10.68 14.88
C ARG A 20 21.51 -10.74 15.66
N GLY A 21 20.44 -11.06 14.96
CA GLY A 21 19.17 -11.45 15.55
C GLY A 21 18.25 -11.94 14.45
N ARG A 22 17.83 -13.22 14.51
CA ARG A 22 16.83 -13.78 13.59
C ARG A 22 15.54 -12.96 13.74
N GLY A 23 15.30 -12.06 12.80
CA GLY A 23 14.09 -11.24 12.70
C GLY A 23 13.66 -11.23 11.24
N LEU A 24 12.42 -11.64 11.00
CA LEU A 24 11.77 -11.64 9.70
C LEU A 24 11.86 -10.25 9.07
N ALA A 25 12.30 -10.20 7.81
CA ALA A 25 12.36 -8.98 7.02
C ALA A 25 10.94 -8.44 6.80
N ALA A 26 10.53 -7.45 7.60
CA ALA A 26 9.41 -6.58 7.27
C ALA A 26 9.89 -5.63 6.17
N GLY A 27 9.41 -5.84 4.94
CA GLY A 27 9.56 -4.88 3.85
C GLY A 27 8.89 -3.57 4.26
N GLY A 28 9.68 -2.54 4.53
CA GLY A 28 9.16 -1.30 5.07
C GLY A 28 10.26 -0.33 5.43
N THR A 29 11.03 0.11 4.44
CA THR A 29 11.69 1.41 4.52
C THR A 29 11.60 2.10 3.17
N THR A 30 11.16 3.35 3.22
CA THR A 30 11.09 4.31 2.13
C THR A 30 12.44 4.40 1.43
N ALA A 31 12.57 3.76 0.27
CA ALA A 31 13.80 3.76 -0.50
C ALA A 31 13.90 5.04 -1.33
N GLY A 32 14.58 6.04 -0.79
CA GLY A 32 15.03 7.24 -1.51
C GLY A 32 16.06 8.00 -0.68
N ALA A 33 17.29 8.14 -1.20
CA ALA A 33 18.40 8.79 -0.53
C ALA A 33 18.14 10.30 -0.34
N GLY A 34 17.74 10.67 0.88
CA GLY A 34 17.39 12.02 1.36
C GLY A 34 16.54 11.89 2.63
N ARG A 35 16.34 12.96 3.42
CA ARG A 35 15.31 12.94 4.49
C ARG A 35 13.96 12.78 3.79
N GLY A 36 13.46 11.55 3.72
CA GLY A 36 12.25 11.23 2.96
C GLY A 36 10.96 11.83 3.53
N TYR A 37 11.01 12.41 4.73
CA TYR A 37 9.90 13.08 5.41
C TYR A 37 10.44 14.25 6.25
N PRO A 38 9.60 15.27 6.55
CA PRO A 38 9.97 16.31 7.52
C PRO A 38 10.14 15.71 8.92
N THR A 39 11.03 16.29 9.70
CA THR A 39 11.12 16.01 11.14
C THR A 39 9.94 16.59 11.91
N PRO A 40 9.68 16.09 13.13
CA PRO A 40 8.74 16.73 14.04
C PRO A 40 9.01 18.23 14.27
N GLU A 41 10.29 18.65 14.31
CA GLU A 41 10.68 20.04 14.49
C GLU A 41 10.38 20.91 13.26
N GLU A 42 10.75 20.44 12.06
CA GLU A 42 10.44 21.10 10.79
C GLU A 42 8.92 21.24 10.59
N TYR A 43 8.18 20.14 10.79
CA TYR A 43 6.72 20.13 10.68
C TYR A 43 6.05 21.04 11.71
N GLY A 44 6.53 21.02 12.97
CA GLY A 44 5.99 21.84 14.05
C GLY A 44 6.22 23.35 13.86
N ARG A 45 7.36 23.74 13.26
CA ARG A 45 7.70 25.15 13.02
C ARG A 45 7.06 25.74 11.76
N SER A 46 6.71 24.92 10.77
CA SER A 46 6.08 25.38 9.54
C SER A 46 4.64 25.85 9.79
N LYS A 47 4.43 27.17 9.77
CA LYS A 47 3.09 27.78 9.91
C LYS A 47 2.13 27.29 8.83
N GLU A 48 2.64 27.07 7.62
CA GLU A 48 1.87 26.58 6.47
C GLU A 48 1.44 25.13 6.69
N ALA A 49 2.35 24.25 7.15
CA ALA A 49 2.01 22.87 7.48
C ALA A 49 0.93 22.81 8.58
N GLN A 50 1.07 23.63 9.62
CA GLN A 50 0.08 23.71 10.69
C GLN A 50 -1.27 24.24 10.19
N ALA A 51 -1.29 25.18 9.24
CA ALA A 51 -2.53 25.68 8.63
C ALA A 51 -3.24 24.58 7.82
N HIS A 52 -2.52 23.77 7.05
CA HIS A 52 -3.08 22.62 6.36
C HIS A 52 -3.66 21.58 7.34
N ALA A 53 -2.93 21.25 8.41
CA ALA A 53 -3.42 20.33 9.43
C ALA A 53 -4.65 20.89 10.19
N ALA A 54 -4.71 22.20 10.45
CA ALA A 54 -5.87 22.86 11.03
C ALA A 54 -7.08 22.82 10.08
N ARG A 55 -6.88 23.04 8.78
CA ARG A 55 -7.93 22.89 7.76
C ARG A 55 -8.49 21.46 7.74
N ALA A 56 -7.62 20.45 7.80
CA ALA A 56 -8.05 19.06 7.87
C ALA A 56 -8.94 18.78 9.10
N ARG A 57 -8.54 19.27 10.28
CA ARG A 57 -9.36 19.19 11.52
C ARG A 57 -10.71 19.90 11.36
N ALA A 58 -10.72 21.09 10.73
CA ALA A 58 -11.96 21.83 10.49
C ALA A 58 -12.92 21.09 9.52
N ILE A 59 -12.38 20.42 8.50
CA ILE A 59 -13.17 19.59 7.57
C ILE A 59 -13.77 18.39 8.29
N ALA A 60 -13.01 17.73 9.16
CA ALA A 60 -13.49 16.60 9.95
C ALA A 60 -14.58 17.02 10.95
N GLY A 61 -14.46 18.20 11.55
CA GLY A 61 -15.45 18.73 12.50
C GLY A 61 -15.64 17.79 13.70
N SER A 62 -16.88 17.42 13.98
CA SER A 62 -17.23 16.48 15.06
C SER A 62 -17.40 15.03 14.59
N ASP A 63 -17.13 14.72 13.32
CA ASP A 63 -17.22 13.35 12.81
C ASP A 63 -16.04 12.53 13.32
N ALA A 64 -16.30 11.59 14.23
CA ALA A 64 -15.27 10.78 14.86
C ALA A 64 -14.45 9.95 13.85
N LYS A 65 -15.10 9.45 12.80
CA LYS A 65 -14.43 8.63 11.76
C LYS A 65 -13.48 9.49 10.94
N LEU A 66 -13.84 10.74 10.64
CA LEU A 66 -12.97 11.69 9.95
C LEU A 66 -11.87 12.25 10.87
N MET A 67 -12.17 12.51 12.14
CA MET A 67 -11.17 12.97 13.11
C MET A 67 -10.06 11.93 13.32
N ALA A 68 -10.41 10.65 13.43
CA ALA A 68 -9.43 9.56 13.46
C ALA A 68 -8.54 9.54 12.20
N ARG A 69 -9.06 9.94 11.03
CA ARG A 69 -8.24 10.09 9.81
C ARG A 69 -7.27 11.24 9.93
N VAL A 70 -7.69 12.38 10.47
CA VAL A 70 -6.81 13.52 10.69
C VAL A 70 -5.68 13.14 11.65
N GLU A 71 -5.99 12.50 12.77
CA GLU A 71 -5.00 12.10 13.78
C GLU A 71 -3.94 11.17 13.21
N ASN A 72 -4.36 10.20 12.39
CA ASN A 72 -3.46 9.25 11.74
C ASN A 72 -2.65 9.87 10.58
N THR A 73 -3.22 10.81 9.82
CA THR A 73 -2.63 11.25 8.55
C THR A 73 -1.95 12.60 8.59
N CYS A 74 -2.34 13.52 9.48
CA CYS A 74 -1.85 14.91 9.53
C CYS A 74 -0.63 15.08 10.44
N GLY A 75 0.35 14.20 10.28
CA GLY A 75 1.65 14.24 10.95
C GLY A 75 2.85 14.29 10.00
N PRO A 76 4.07 14.50 10.52
CA PRO A 76 5.30 14.57 9.73
C PRO A 76 5.56 13.30 8.91
N LEU A 77 5.18 12.15 9.44
CA LEU A 77 5.37 10.85 8.79
C LEU A 77 4.14 10.38 7.98
N GLY A 78 2.99 11.03 8.13
CA GLY A 78 1.72 10.50 7.59
C GLY A 78 1.30 9.16 8.23
N PRO A 79 0.32 8.46 7.66
CA PRO A 79 -0.13 7.16 8.17
C PRO A 79 1.00 6.13 8.21
N GLN A 80 1.18 5.44 9.33
CA GLN A 80 2.20 4.39 9.47
C GLN A 80 1.52 3.04 9.69
N ARG A 81 2.18 1.96 9.26
CA ARG A 81 1.66 0.61 9.54
C ARG A 81 1.81 0.34 11.04
N PRO A 82 0.86 -0.34 11.71
CA PRO A 82 0.92 -0.60 13.15
C PRO A 82 2.23 -1.27 13.61
N ALA A 83 2.79 -2.17 12.80
CA ALA A 83 4.07 -2.81 13.10
C ALA A 83 5.25 -1.82 13.19
N LEU A 84 5.26 -0.80 12.32
CA LEU A 84 6.28 0.25 12.32
C LEU A 84 6.07 1.24 13.46
N GLU A 85 4.81 1.57 13.79
CA GLU A 85 4.50 2.38 14.97
C GLU A 85 4.95 1.71 16.26
N ALA A 86 4.66 0.42 16.43
CA ALA A 86 5.11 -0.37 17.56
C ALA A 86 6.65 -0.37 17.63
N GLN A 87 7.33 -0.63 16.51
CA GLN A 87 8.79 -0.61 16.45
C GLN A 87 9.36 0.76 16.85
N ASN A 88 8.82 1.86 16.33
CA ASN A 88 9.25 3.22 16.65
C ASN A 88 9.00 3.57 18.12
N ALA A 89 7.98 2.99 18.74
CA ALA A 89 7.69 3.11 20.16
C ALA A 89 8.52 2.16 21.05
N GLY A 90 9.45 1.39 20.49
CA GLY A 90 10.24 0.39 21.22
C GLY A 90 9.41 -0.82 21.68
N GLN A 91 8.21 -0.99 21.12
CA GLN A 91 7.32 -2.11 21.38
C GLN A 91 7.58 -3.24 20.39
N LYS A 92 7.27 -4.47 20.81
CA LYS A 92 7.36 -5.62 19.91
C LYS A 92 6.16 -5.61 18.97
N PRO A 93 6.35 -5.66 17.64
CA PRO A 93 5.23 -5.74 16.71
C PRO A 93 4.46 -7.06 16.88
N GLU A 94 3.16 -7.05 16.59
CA GLU A 94 2.36 -8.28 16.52
C GLU A 94 3.00 -9.25 15.52
N PRO A 95 3.16 -10.54 15.85
CA PRO A 95 3.68 -11.50 14.91
C PRO A 95 2.77 -11.61 13.68
N PRO A 96 3.34 -11.80 12.47
CA PRO A 96 2.55 -12.10 11.29
C PRO A 96 1.70 -13.35 11.49
N ARG A 97 0.40 -13.24 11.21
CA ARG A 97 -0.56 -14.35 11.22
C ARG A 97 -1.43 -14.29 9.98
N VAL A 98 -1.82 -15.45 9.48
CA VAL A 98 -2.76 -15.55 8.36
C VAL A 98 -4.14 -15.11 8.83
N VAL A 99 -4.79 -14.26 8.03
CA VAL A 99 -6.16 -13.81 8.22
C VAL A 99 -7.06 -14.71 7.39
N GLU A 100 -8.12 -15.22 8.02
CA GLU A 100 -9.14 -15.99 7.33
C GLU A 100 -9.80 -15.16 6.22
N PRO A 101 -10.16 -15.76 5.06
CA PRO A 101 -10.79 -15.03 3.96
C PRO A 101 -11.99 -14.19 4.41
N VAL A 102 -11.99 -12.91 4.06
CA VAL A 102 -13.08 -11.99 4.44
C VAL A 102 -13.72 -11.43 3.20
N ARG A 103 -15.05 -11.61 3.08
CA ARG A 103 -15.85 -10.95 2.05
C ARG A 103 -16.15 -9.53 2.51
N ILE A 104 -15.40 -8.56 1.97
CA ILE A 104 -15.51 -7.13 2.33
C ILE A 104 -16.68 -6.48 1.60
N PHE A 105 -16.85 -6.82 0.33
CA PHE A 105 -18.01 -6.49 -0.51
C PHE A 105 -18.49 -7.75 -1.21
N ASP A 106 -19.68 -7.72 -1.80
CA ASP A 106 -20.28 -8.91 -2.44
C ASP A 106 -19.36 -9.51 -3.50
N ASN A 107 -18.54 -8.70 -4.16
CA ASN A 107 -17.60 -9.11 -5.20
C ASN A 107 -16.12 -8.87 -4.83
N LEU A 108 -15.78 -8.53 -3.58
CA LEU A 108 -14.40 -8.25 -3.16
C LEU A 108 -14.05 -8.98 -1.86
N TRP A 109 -12.96 -9.74 -1.90
CA TRP A 109 -12.42 -10.46 -0.75
C TRP A 109 -11.03 -9.98 -0.38
N TYR A 110 -10.72 -10.04 0.91
CA TYR A 110 -9.38 -9.90 1.47
C TYR A 110 -8.81 -11.25 1.88
N PHE A 111 -7.52 -11.46 1.62
CA PHE A 111 -6.73 -12.60 2.08
C PHE A 111 -5.32 -12.16 2.48
N GLY A 112 -4.59 -13.05 3.16
CA GLY A 112 -3.17 -12.84 3.43
C GLY A 112 -2.89 -12.78 4.92
N PHE A 113 -2.06 -11.82 5.33
CA PHE A 113 -1.62 -11.67 6.71
C PHE A 113 -2.33 -10.50 7.41
N ASN A 114 -2.16 -10.40 8.72
CA ASN A 114 -2.50 -9.21 9.49
C ASN A 114 -1.60 -8.00 9.17
N THR A 115 -0.54 -8.16 8.37
CA THR A 115 0.43 -7.10 8.06
C THR A 115 0.49 -6.72 6.59
N VAL A 116 0.08 -7.61 5.68
CA VAL A 116 0.03 -7.39 4.22
C VAL A 116 -0.98 -8.36 3.61
N GLY A 117 -1.76 -7.88 2.65
CA GLY A 117 -2.86 -8.63 2.06
C GLY A 117 -2.84 -8.68 0.54
N ALA A 118 -3.63 -9.60 0.02
CA ALA A 118 -4.03 -9.68 -1.37
C ALA A 118 -5.55 -9.60 -1.44
N TRP A 119 -6.07 -9.11 -2.56
CA TRP A 119 -7.50 -8.92 -2.77
C TRP A 119 -7.96 -9.67 -4.01
N ALA A 120 -9.14 -10.31 -3.96
CA ALA A 120 -9.77 -10.86 -5.18
C ALA A 120 -11.06 -10.12 -5.48
N ILE A 121 -11.15 -9.60 -6.71
CA ILE A 121 -12.38 -9.09 -7.29
C ILE A 121 -12.99 -10.20 -8.14
N GLN A 122 -14.15 -10.71 -7.74
CA GLN A 122 -14.93 -11.64 -8.57
C GLN A 122 -15.67 -10.85 -9.65
N THR A 123 -15.59 -11.33 -10.88
CA THR A 123 -16.28 -10.77 -12.05
C THR A 123 -17.00 -11.90 -12.79
N SER A 124 -17.87 -11.55 -13.73
CA SER A 124 -18.48 -12.52 -14.65
C SER A 124 -17.48 -13.18 -15.62
N GLY A 125 -16.29 -12.62 -15.81
CA GLY A 125 -15.26 -13.14 -16.72
C GLY A 125 -14.09 -13.85 -16.03
N GLY A 126 -14.15 -14.04 -14.71
CA GLY A 126 -13.08 -14.58 -13.88
C GLY A 126 -12.68 -13.63 -12.74
N ILE A 127 -11.46 -13.79 -12.23
CA ILE A 127 -10.99 -13.08 -11.04
C ILE A 127 -9.86 -12.11 -11.41
N ILE A 128 -9.92 -10.91 -10.86
CA ILE A 128 -8.79 -9.98 -10.80
C ILE A 128 -8.21 -10.08 -9.39
N LEU A 129 -6.96 -10.51 -9.28
CA LEU A 129 -6.21 -10.49 -8.03
C LEU A 129 -5.43 -9.16 -7.94
N ILE A 130 -5.45 -8.50 -6.79
CA ILE A 130 -4.61 -7.34 -6.48
C ILE A 130 -3.59 -7.78 -5.43
N ASP A 131 -2.31 -7.61 -5.76
CA ASP A 131 -1.15 -8.12 -5.03
C ASP A 131 -1.14 -9.65 -4.85
N ALA A 132 0.00 -10.19 -4.43
CA ALA A 132 0.26 -11.62 -4.36
C ALA A 132 1.19 -12.00 -3.19
N LEU A 133 1.19 -11.23 -2.11
CA LEU A 133 1.98 -11.48 -0.89
C LEU A 133 3.50 -11.61 -1.16
N ASN A 134 4.23 -12.18 -0.20
CA ASN A 134 5.69 -12.12 -0.16
C ASN A 134 6.37 -13.12 -1.07
N THR A 135 5.78 -14.29 -1.32
CA THR A 135 6.48 -15.39 -2.00
C THR A 135 5.55 -16.24 -2.85
N VAL A 136 6.13 -17.01 -3.76
CA VAL A 136 5.43 -18.09 -4.48
C VAL A 136 4.80 -19.08 -3.49
N GLN A 137 5.48 -19.38 -2.38
CA GLN A 137 4.94 -20.24 -1.33
C GLN A 137 3.68 -19.64 -0.71
N ASP A 138 3.67 -18.33 -0.42
CA ASP A 138 2.48 -17.64 0.12
C ASP A 138 1.31 -17.72 -0.88
N ALA A 139 1.57 -17.59 -2.18
CA ALA A 139 0.53 -17.78 -3.19
C ALA A 139 -0.05 -19.21 -3.14
N GLU A 140 0.81 -20.22 -3.04
CA GLU A 140 0.43 -21.63 -2.97
C GLU A 140 -0.33 -22.02 -1.70
N THR A 141 0.12 -21.55 -0.54
CA THR A 141 -0.35 -22.04 0.77
C THR A 141 -1.32 -21.10 1.45
N ILE A 142 -1.44 -19.85 0.99
CA ILE A 142 -2.33 -18.84 1.57
C ILE A 142 -3.36 -18.40 0.53
N ILE A 143 -2.94 -17.87 -0.62
CA ILE A 143 -3.89 -17.29 -1.58
C ILE A 143 -4.76 -18.36 -2.23
N GLU A 144 -4.19 -19.46 -2.76
CA GLU A 144 -5.04 -20.48 -3.39
C GLU A 144 -6.04 -21.14 -2.42
N PRO A 145 -5.65 -21.57 -1.21
CA PRO A 145 -6.60 -22.12 -0.26
C PRO A 145 -7.66 -21.09 0.16
N ALA A 146 -7.27 -19.83 0.30
CA ALA A 146 -8.18 -18.73 0.62
C ALA A 146 -9.24 -18.50 -0.47
N LEU A 147 -8.82 -18.49 -1.75
CA LEU A 147 -9.74 -18.43 -2.89
C LEU A 147 -10.72 -19.60 -2.87
N ARG A 148 -10.22 -20.83 -2.71
CA ARG A 148 -11.08 -22.04 -2.64
C ARG A 148 -12.07 -21.98 -1.48
N LYS A 149 -11.62 -21.54 -0.30
CA LYS A 149 -12.48 -21.36 0.88
C LYS A 149 -13.54 -20.28 0.69
N ALA A 150 -13.25 -19.26 -0.12
CA ALA A 150 -14.21 -18.24 -0.54
C ALA A 150 -15.16 -18.71 -1.66
N GLY A 151 -15.04 -19.97 -2.13
CA GLY A 151 -15.83 -20.50 -3.24
C GLY A 151 -15.37 -20.00 -4.62
N LEU A 152 -14.14 -19.51 -4.71
CA LEU A 152 -13.50 -19.03 -5.93
C LEU A 152 -12.47 -20.05 -6.43
N ASP A 153 -12.32 -20.19 -7.75
CA ASP A 153 -11.29 -21.05 -8.34
C ASP A 153 -10.01 -20.24 -8.66
N PRO A 154 -8.84 -20.59 -8.10
CA PRO A 154 -7.57 -20.00 -8.51
C PRO A 154 -7.28 -20.06 -10.03
N ALA A 155 -7.82 -21.06 -10.75
CA ALA A 155 -7.69 -21.15 -12.20
C ALA A 155 -8.48 -20.06 -12.97
N ASP A 156 -9.42 -19.39 -12.29
CA ASP A 156 -10.18 -18.28 -12.88
C ASP A 156 -9.46 -16.93 -12.75
N VAL A 157 -8.30 -16.87 -12.10
CA VAL A 157 -7.50 -15.64 -12.04
C VAL A 157 -7.00 -15.27 -13.43
N LYS A 158 -7.51 -14.16 -13.96
CA LYS A 158 -7.13 -13.63 -15.29
C LYS A 158 -6.00 -12.62 -15.19
N TYR A 159 -6.02 -11.81 -14.15
CA TYR A 159 -5.02 -10.79 -13.88
C TYR A 159 -4.53 -10.86 -12.44
N VAL A 160 -3.24 -10.63 -12.24
CA VAL A 160 -2.63 -10.22 -10.97
C VAL A 160 -2.09 -8.81 -11.17
N ILE A 161 -2.66 -7.84 -10.47
CA ILE A 161 -2.26 -6.44 -10.57
C ILE A 161 -1.45 -6.09 -9.33
N VAL A 162 -0.16 -5.85 -9.51
CA VAL A 162 0.73 -5.46 -8.42
C VAL A 162 0.60 -3.96 -8.21
N GLY A 163 0.25 -3.55 -7.00
CA GLY A 163 0.03 -2.16 -6.67
C GLY A 163 1.30 -1.34 -6.47
N HIS A 164 2.39 -1.97 -6.05
CA HIS A 164 3.71 -1.35 -6.12
C HIS A 164 4.86 -2.38 -6.07
N GLY A 165 6.04 -1.98 -6.53
CA GLY A 165 7.22 -2.82 -6.74
C GLY A 165 7.96 -3.31 -5.49
N HIS A 166 7.30 -3.47 -4.34
CA HIS A 166 7.88 -4.15 -3.17
C HIS A 166 7.52 -5.64 -3.14
N PHE A 167 8.45 -6.45 -2.60
CA PHE A 167 8.38 -7.91 -2.70
C PHE A 167 7.19 -8.53 -1.96
N ASP A 168 6.68 -7.85 -0.95
CA ASP A 168 5.52 -8.22 -0.15
C ASP A 168 4.21 -8.08 -0.94
N HIS A 169 4.26 -7.49 -2.14
CA HIS A 169 3.13 -7.33 -3.06
C HIS A 169 3.28 -8.17 -4.33
N PHE A 170 4.47 -8.27 -4.93
CA PHE A 170 4.64 -9.04 -6.17
C PHE A 170 5.12 -10.48 -5.96
N GLY A 171 5.51 -10.86 -4.74
CA GLY A 171 6.35 -12.04 -4.52
C GLY A 171 5.71 -13.37 -4.92
N GLY A 172 4.38 -13.48 -4.83
CA GLY A 172 3.61 -14.62 -5.33
C GLY A 172 3.09 -14.47 -6.76
N ALA A 173 3.28 -13.34 -7.43
CA ALA A 173 2.80 -13.14 -8.80
C ALA A 173 3.37 -14.14 -9.83
N PRO A 174 4.65 -14.59 -9.75
CA PRO A 174 5.18 -15.62 -10.66
C PRO A 174 4.36 -16.91 -10.63
N HIS A 175 3.87 -17.28 -9.45
CA HIS A 175 3.06 -18.48 -9.25
C HIS A 175 1.83 -18.51 -10.18
N PHE A 176 1.08 -17.40 -10.19
CA PHE A 176 -0.13 -17.29 -11.01
C PHE A 176 0.19 -17.18 -12.51
N GLN A 177 1.32 -16.56 -12.87
CA GLN A 177 1.79 -16.56 -14.28
C GLN A 177 2.16 -17.97 -14.76
N ASP A 178 2.85 -18.73 -13.93
CA ASP A 178 3.41 -20.03 -14.31
C ASP A 178 2.33 -21.11 -14.30
N LYS A 179 1.55 -21.17 -13.22
CA LYS A 179 0.56 -22.22 -13.01
C LYS A 179 -0.76 -21.96 -13.73
N TYR A 180 -1.26 -20.73 -13.69
CA TYR A 180 -2.61 -20.39 -14.20
C TYR A 180 -2.59 -19.52 -15.45
N ARG A 181 -1.41 -19.12 -15.94
CA ARG A 181 -1.26 -18.22 -17.09
C ARG A 181 -1.97 -16.88 -16.92
N ALA A 182 -2.15 -16.46 -15.66
CA ALA A 182 -2.67 -15.13 -15.36
C ALA A 182 -1.71 -14.07 -15.92
N ARG A 183 -2.27 -12.97 -16.43
CA ARG A 183 -1.50 -11.80 -16.84
C ARG A 183 -1.04 -11.05 -15.60
N VAL A 184 0.20 -10.56 -15.55
CA VAL A 184 0.64 -9.67 -14.46
C VAL A 184 0.68 -8.25 -14.98
N ALA A 185 0.06 -7.34 -14.24
CA ALA A 185 0.02 -5.93 -14.55
C ALA A 185 0.73 -5.12 -13.46
N MET A 186 1.57 -4.18 -13.89
CA MET A 186 2.31 -3.25 -13.03
C MET A 186 2.62 -2.00 -13.86
N SER A 187 2.85 -0.86 -13.22
CA SER A 187 3.28 0.34 -13.94
C SER A 187 4.65 0.13 -14.60
N ALA A 188 4.94 0.90 -15.66
CA ALA A 188 6.25 0.84 -16.33
C ALA A 188 7.42 1.06 -15.36
N LEU A 189 7.29 2.04 -14.47
CA LEU A 189 8.33 2.43 -13.52
C LEU A 189 8.59 1.35 -12.47
N ASP A 190 7.55 0.64 -12.03
CA ASP A 190 7.74 -0.45 -11.08
C ASP A 190 8.19 -1.76 -11.75
N TRP A 191 7.86 -1.99 -13.03
CA TRP A 191 8.50 -3.06 -13.80
C TRP A 191 10.01 -2.85 -13.86
N ASP A 192 10.45 -1.62 -14.17
CA ASP A 192 11.88 -1.26 -14.17
C ASP A 192 12.50 -1.46 -12.78
N LEU A 193 11.78 -1.07 -11.71
CA LEU A 193 12.22 -1.25 -10.32
C LEU A 193 12.41 -2.72 -9.96
N VAL A 194 11.45 -3.58 -10.27
CA VAL A 194 11.46 -5.01 -9.93
C VAL A 194 12.53 -5.77 -10.72
N GLU A 195 12.74 -5.41 -11.98
CA GLU A 195 13.73 -6.05 -12.85
C GLU A 195 15.16 -5.66 -12.51
N ARG A 196 15.36 -4.44 -12.02
CA ARG A 196 16.67 -3.93 -11.66
C ARG A 196 17.27 -4.71 -10.48
N PRO A 197 18.45 -5.34 -10.66
CA PRO A 197 19.15 -5.96 -9.55
C PRO A 197 19.49 -4.93 -8.46
N ASN A 198 19.18 -5.23 -7.21
CA ASN A 198 19.63 -4.44 -6.07
C ASN A 198 21.07 -4.88 -5.71
N PRO A 199 22.10 -4.03 -5.88
CA PRO A 199 23.49 -4.40 -5.62
C PRO A 199 23.77 -4.68 -4.14
N ASN A 200 22.90 -4.24 -3.23
CA ASN A 200 23.02 -4.46 -1.79
C ASN A 200 22.16 -5.63 -1.30
N ALA A 201 21.50 -6.37 -2.21
CA ALA A 201 20.67 -7.51 -1.84
C ALA A 201 21.54 -8.68 -1.36
N ASN A 202 21.15 -9.30 -0.25
CA ASN A 202 21.71 -10.59 0.13
C ASN A 202 21.28 -11.69 -0.88
N PRO A 203 21.91 -12.88 -0.88
CA PRO A 203 21.58 -13.93 -1.83
C PRO A 203 20.12 -14.35 -1.86
N ALA A 204 19.42 -14.35 -0.71
CA ALA A 204 18.01 -14.70 -0.66
C ALA A 204 17.12 -13.64 -1.33
N GLN A 205 17.46 -12.37 -1.18
CA GLN A 205 16.78 -11.26 -1.84
C GLN A 205 17.07 -11.23 -3.34
N ALA A 206 18.34 -11.42 -3.73
CA ALA A 206 18.77 -11.38 -5.13
C ALA A 206 18.18 -12.53 -5.97
N ASN A 207 18.02 -13.72 -5.37
CA ASN A 207 17.49 -14.91 -6.03
C ASN A 207 15.97 -15.06 -5.89
N ARG A 208 15.26 -14.04 -5.37
CA ARG A 208 13.80 -14.11 -5.23
C ARG A 208 13.15 -14.30 -6.60
N PRO A 209 12.16 -15.21 -6.75
CA PRO A 209 11.34 -15.27 -7.94
C PRO A 209 10.66 -13.91 -8.22
N ARG A 210 10.69 -13.48 -9.47
CA ARG A 210 10.09 -12.23 -9.94
C ARG A 210 9.14 -12.52 -11.11
N PRO A 211 8.01 -11.80 -11.21
CA PRO A 211 7.12 -12.00 -12.33
C PRO A 211 7.83 -11.61 -13.62
N ARG A 212 7.51 -12.30 -14.71
CA ARG A 212 7.95 -11.90 -16.04
C ARG A 212 7.17 -10.65 -16.46
N ARG A 213 7.86 -9.67 -17.04
CA ARG A 213 7.23 -8.49 -17.61
C ARG A 213 6.11 -8.89 -18.54
N ASP A 214 4.97 -8.25 -18.36
CA ASP A 214 3.79 -8.55 -19.15
C ASP A 214 2.99 -7.28 -19.42
N VAL A 215 1.93 -6.99 -18.66
CA VAL A 215 1.08 -5.83 -18.89
C VAL A 215 1.70 -4.60 -18.24
N VAL A 216 2.06 -3.61 -19.06
CA VAL A 216 2.56 -2.31 -18.62
C VAL A 216 1.39 -1.35 -18.46
N VAL A 217 1.12 -0.94 -17.22
CA VAL A 217 0.04 -0.03 -16.86
C VAL A 217 0.50 1.41 -17.07
N ALA A 218 -0.20 2.13 -17.95
CA ALA A 218 -0.09 3.57 -18.11
C ALA A 218 -1.03 4.31 -17.13
N ASP A 219 -0.75 5.58 -16.90
CA ASP A 219 -1.59 6.41 -16.04
C ASP A 219 -3.01 6.59 -16.60
N GLY A 220 -4.02 6.36 -15.76
CA GLY A 220 -5.43 6.39 -16.15
C GLY A 220 -5.90 5.16 -16.93
N GLN A 221 -5.04 4.15 -17.14
CA GLN A 221 -5.41 2.94 -17.87
C GLN A 221 -6.46 2.14 -17.11
N THR A 222 -7.37 1.51 -17.86
CA THR A 222 -8.36 0.59 -17.32
C THR A 222 -8.02 -0.87 -17.62
N ILE A 223 -8.38 -1.77 -16.72
CA ILE A 223 -8.39 -3.22 -16.96
C ILE A 223 -9.82 -3.72 -16.80
N THR A 224 -10.30 -4.46 -17.80
CA THR A 224 -11.67 -4.99 -17.83
C THR A 224 -11.65 -6.52 -17.87
N VAL A 225 -12.40 -7.14 -16.96
CA VAL A 225 -12.67 -8.58 -16.94
C VAL A 225 -14.18 -8.76 -16.70
N GLY A 226 -14.87 -9.36 -17.66
CA GLY A 226 -16.33 -9.50 -17.61
C GLY A 226 -17.05 -8.15 -17.47
N ASP A 227 -17.86 -8.04 -16.42
CA ASP A 227 -18.70 -6.88 -16.06
C ASP A 227 -17.96 -5.83 -15.21
N THR A 228 -16.69 -6.07 -14.88
CA THR A 228 -15.91 -5.17 -14.01
C THR A 228 -14.81 -4.49 -14.78
N THR A 229 -14.78 -3.15 -14.72
CA THR A 229 -13.69 -2.32 -15.24
C THR A 229 -13.08 -1.55 -14.07
N ILE A 230 -11.80 -1.78 -13.79
CA ILE A 230 -11.03 -1.02 -12.80
C ILE A 230 -10.22 0.07 -13.49
N THR A 231 -10.06 1.22 -12.84
CA THR A 231 -9.18 2.31 -13.31
C THR A 231 -7.92 2.35 -12.46
N LEU A 232 -6.76 2.47 -13.11
CA LEU A 232 -5.44 2.48 -12.49
C LEU A 232 -4.78 3.83 -12.71
N MET A 233 -4.26 4.43 -11.65
CA MET A 233 -3.62 5.75 -11.69
C MET A 233 -2.24 5.64 -11.07
N VAL A 234 -1.22 6.17 -11.75
CA VAL A 234 0.15 6.14 -11.25
C VAL A 234 0.31 7.27 -10.22
N THR A 235 0.61 6.90 -8.98
CA THR A 235 0.80 7.78 -7.82
C THR A 235 2.19 7.55 -7.23
N PRO A 236 3.26 8.10 -7.83
CA PRO A 236 4.62 7.93 -7.34
C PRO A 236 4.76 8.43 -5.90
N GLY A 237 5.73 7.87 -5.19
CA GLY A 237 6.08 8.26 -3.84
C GLY A 237 6.55 7.06 -3.03
N HIS A 238 5.64 6.13 -2.70
CA HIS A 238 6.00 4.92 -1.96
C HIS A 238 7.01 4.05 -2.72
N THR A 239 6.71 3.80 -4.00
CA THR A 239 7.66 3.44 -5.04
C THR A 239 7.53 4.47 -6.17
N VAL A 240 8.44 4.42 -7.15
CA VAL A 240 8.37 5.31 -8.32
C VAL A 240 7.17 5.03 -9.21
N GLY A 241 6.58 3.84 -9.14
CA GLY A 241 5.47 3.41 -9.99
C GLY A 241 4.22 2.93 -9.24
N THR A 242 4.05 3.30 -7.96
CA THR A 242 2.90 2.90 -7.15
C THR A 242 1.58 3.24 -7.85
N LEU A 243 0.58 2.37 -7.71
CA LEU A 243 -0.76 2.53 -8.27
C LEU A 243 -1.80 2.89 -7.18
N ALA A 244 -2.72 3.77 -7.56
CA ALA A 244 -4.04 3.92 -6.96
C ALA A 244 -5.11 3.32 -7.89
N TYR A 245 -6.21 2.86 -7.31
CA TYR A 245 -7.26 2.14 -8.02
C TYR A 245 -8.64 2.75 -7.75
N LEU A 246 -9.48 2.80 -8.78
CA LEU A 246 -10.93 2.88 -8.62
C LEU A 246 -11.54 1.54 -8.97
N ILE A 247 -12.18 0.91 -7.99
CA ILE A 247 -12.67 -0.46 -8.07
C ILE A 247 -14.20 -0.45 -7.91
N PRO A 248 -14.95 -0.89 -8.92
CA PRO A 248 -16.39 -1.15 -8.75
C PRO A 248 -16.61 -2.30 -7.77
N VAL A 249 -17.36 -2.03 -6.70
CA VAL A 249 -17.74 -3.00 -5.69
C VAL A 249 -19.25 -3.01 -5.49
N LYS A 250 -19.79 -4.10 -4.93
CA LYS A 250 -21.22 -4.26 -4.64
C LYS A 250 -21.41 -4.42 -3.14
N GLN A 251 -22.11 -3.47 -2.52
CA GLN A 251 -22.48 -3.54 -1.10
C GLN A 251 -23.95 -3.94 -1.00
N ARG A 252 -24.23 -5.20 -0.66
CA ARG A 252 -25.60 -5.72 -0.54
C ARG A 252 -26.43 -5.47 -1.80
N GLY A 253 -25.84 -5.78 -2.96
CA GLY A 253 -26.41 -5.57 -4.29
C GLY A 253 -26.32 -4.14 -4.81
N GLN A 254 -25.95 -3.15 -3.99
CA GLN A 254 -25.85 -1.76 -4.42
C GLN A 254 -24.44 -1.46 -4.99
N PRO A 255 -24.33 -0.92 -6.20
CA PRO A 255 -23.03 -0.56 -6.77
C PRO A 255 -22.40 0.62 -6.03
N LEU A 256 -21.12 0.50 -5.72
CA LEU A 256 -20.27 1.54 -5.12
C LEU A 256 -18.89 1.53 -5.81
N THR A 257 -18.11 2.57 -5.56
CA THR A 257 -16.70 2.63 -5.96
C THR A 257 -15.82 2.66 -4.72
N ALA A 258 -14.85 1.75 -4.65
CA ALA A 258 -13.78 1.76 -3.66
C ALA A 258 -12.51 2.40 -4.25
N LEU A 259 -11.87 3.26 -3.47
CA LEU A 259 -10.51 3.73 -3.72
C LEU A 259 -9.54 2.78 -3.02
N MET A 260 -8.59 2.23 -3.76
CA MET A 260 -7.41 1.59 -3.17
C MET A 260 -6.20 2.49 -3.37
N LEU A 261 -5.51 2.83 -2.28
CA LEU A 261 -4.17 3.42 -2.34
C LEU A 261 -3.19 2.29 -2.06
N SER A 262 -2.42 1.79 -3.03
CA SER A 262 -1.51 0.66 -2.73
C SER A 262 -0.34 1.08 -1.84
N GLY A 263 0.22 2.28 -2.08
CA GLY A 263 1.13 2.95 -1.15
C GLY A 263 0.40 4.02 -0.35
N ALA A 264 0.32 3.88 0.96
CA ALA A 264 -0.42 4.84 1.80
C ALA A 264 0.28 6.19 1.98
N ASN A 265 1.61 6.20 1.90
CA ASN A 265 2.38 7.45 1.92
C ASN A 265 2.99 7.72 0.56
N ILE A 266 2.95 8.99 0.19
CA ILE A 266 3.77 9.53 -0.88
C ILE A 266 5.07 10.11 -0.31
N THR A 267 6.13 10.12 -1.11
CA THR A 267 7.27 10.99 -0.85
C THR A 267 6.77 12.44 -0.82
N PRO A 268 7.10 13.25 0.20
CA PRO A 268 6.68 14.64 0.28
C PRO A 268 7.48 15.52 -0.70
N ASP A 269 7.20 15.36 -1.98
CA ASP A 269 7.68 16.19 -3.07
C ASP A 269 6.49 16.66 -3.93
N ARG A 270 6.71 17.67 -4.77
CA ARG A 270 5.66 18.28 -5.59
C ARG A 270 5.09 17.34 -6.66
N ALA A 271 5.91 16.48 -7.24
CA ALA A 271 5.47 15.58 -8.31
C ALA A 271 4.56 14.48 -7.75
N SER A 272 4.98 13.86 -6.66
CA SER A 272 4.22 12.86 -5.91
C SER A 272 2.91 13.46 -5.37
N LEU A 273 2.93 14.68 -4.81
CA LEU A 273 1.72 15.36 -4.36
C LEU A 273 0.74 15.64 -5.51
N THR A 274 1.23 16.13 -6.65
CA THR A 274 0.39 16.43 -7.82
C THR A 274 -0.31 15.17 -8.34
N ALA A 275 0.42 14.07 -8.44
CA ALA A 275 -0.15 12.80 -8.90
C ALA A 275 -1.15 12.22 -7.88
N PHE A 276 -0.86 12.34 -6.59
CA PHE A 276 -1.76 11.91 -5.53
C PHE A 276 -3.06 12.71 -5.52
N ASP A 277 -2.97 14.04 -5.60
CA ASP A 277 -4.13 14.94 -5.66
C ASP A 277 -5.04 14.60 -6.84
N ARG A 278 -4.46 14.35 -8.02
CA ARG A 278 -5.21 13.92 -9.20
C ARG A 278 -5.96 12.61 -8.98
N ALA A 279 -5.31 11.60 -8.37
CA ALA A 279 -5.96 10.33 -8.08
C ALA A 279 -7.09 10.45 -7.06
N LEU A 280 -6.90 11.29 -6.04
CA LEU A 280 -7.93 11.59 -5.05
C LEU A 280 -9.11 12.39 -5.66
N ASP A 281 -8.83 13.34 -6.56
CA ASP A 281 -9.86 14.09 -7.28
C ASP A 281 -10.67 13.18 -8.21
N ALA A 282 -10.01 12.24 -8.89
CA ALA A 282 -10.70 11.22 -9.69
C ALA A 282 -11.60 10.33 -8.81
N ALA A 283 -11.15 9.92 -7.63
CA ALA A 283 -11.95 9.16 -6.68
C ALA A 283 -13.18 9.95 -6.20
N LYS A 284 -13.01 11.24 -5.89
CA LYS A 284 -14.09 12.13 -5.50
C LYS A 284 -15.10 12.33 -6.62
N ALA A 285 -14.63 12.55 -7.85
CA ALA A 285 -15.48 12.68 -9.04
C ALA A 285 -16.25 11.40 -9.38
N ALA A 286 -15.64 10.23 -9.17
CA ALA A 286 -16.29 8.93 -9.30
C ALA A 286 -17.30 8.63 -8.18
N GLY A 287 -17.43 9.52 -7.18
CA GLY A 287 -18.30 9.32 -6.04
C GLY A 287 -17.90 8.10 -5.21
N ALA A 288 -16.59 7.85 -5.06
CA ALA A 288 -16.10 6.76 -4.22
C ALA A 288 -16.61 6.88 -2.78
N GLN A 289 -16.80 5.72 -2.15
CA GLN A 289 -17.42 5.59 -0.84
C GLN A 289 -16.71 4.59 0.06
N ALA A 290 -15.60 4.00 -0.39
CA ALA A 290 -14.82 3.08 0.41
C ALA A 290 -13.33 3.29 0.18
N LEU A 291 -12.54 3.03 1.21
CA LEU A 291 -11.07 3.08 1.17
C LEU A 291 -10.52 1.71 1.58
N ILE A 292 -9.61 1.17 0.78
CA ILE A 292 -8.87 -0.07 1.07
C ILE A 292 -7.37 0.12 0.78
N ASN A 293 -6.53 -0.78 1.29
CA ASN A 293 -5.06 -0.71 1.16
C ASN A 293 -4.43 -2.11 1.12
N GLY A 294 -3.19 -2.22 0.62
CA GLY A 294 -2.41 -3.48 0.62
C GLY A 294 -1.94 -3.92 2.02
N HIS A 295 -1.86 -3.01 2.99
CA HIS A 295 -1.62 -3.32 4.40
C HIS A 295 -2.81 -2.86 5.26
N PRO A 296 -3.45 -3.76 6.01
CA PRO A 296 -4.47 -3.38 6.97
C PRO A 296 -3.84 -2.62 8.15
N GLY A 297 -4.62 -1.77 8.81
CA GLY A 297 -4.18 -0.92 9.91
C GLY A 297 -3.65 0.46 9.50
N LEU A 298 -3.50 0.74 8.21
CA LEU A 298 -2.95 2.01 7.73
C LEU A 298 -3.94 3.17 7.78
N PHE A 299 -5.22 2.89 7.59
CA PHE A 299 -6.27 3.90 7.58
C PHE A 299 -7.39 3.49 8.54
N GLY A 300 -7.08 2.90 9.68
CA GLY A 300 -8.07 2.56 10.70
C GLY A 300 -7.78 1.25 11.41
N ASP A 301 -8.84 0.65 11.94
CA ASP A 301 -8.81 -0.69 12.54
C ASP A 301 -9.33 -1.70 11.50
N GLU A 302 -8.73 -1.74 10.31
CA GLU A 302 -9.23 -2.57 9.21
C GLU A 302 -9.30 -4.06 9.61
N LEU A 303 -8.40 -4.53 10.48
CA LEU A 303 -8.47 -5.90 11.01
C LEU A 303 -9.68 -6.10 11.91
N GLY A 304 -9.97 -5.17 12.84
CA GLY A 304 -11.16 -5.23 13.67
C GLY A 304 -12.45 -5.16 12.84
N TRP A 305 -12.48 -4.34 11.78
CA TRP A 305 -13.61 -4.26 10.86
C TRP A 305 -13.81 -5.56 10.07
N MET A 306 -12.72 -6.20 9.65
CA MET A 306 -12.75 -7.52 9.01
C MET A 306 -13.29 -8.58 9.97
N ASP A 307 -12.85 -8.59 11.22
CA ASP A 307 -13.34 -9.51 12.24
C ASP A 307 -14.84 -9.28 12.53
N GLN A 308 -15.29 -8.02 12.55
CA GLN A 308 -16.71 -7.67 12.66
C GLN A 308 -17.53 -8.20 11.48
N LEU A 309 -17.06 -8.02 10.24
CA LEU A 309 -17.74 -8.53 9.04
C LEU A 309 -17.83 -10.07 9.03
N ARG A 310 -16.81 -10.75 9.54
CA ARG A 310 -16.83 -12.21 9.70
C ARG A 310 -17.80 -12.66 10.79
N ALA A 311 -17.79 -11.99 11.93
CA ALA A 311 -18.63 -12.33 13.08
C ALA A 311 -20.11 -12.02 12.82
N THR A 312 -20.40 -11.00 12.01
CA THR A 312 -21.76 -10.60 11.66
C THR A 312 -21.88 -10.34 10.15
N PRO A 313 -21.96 -11.41 9.32
CA PRO A 313 -22.18 -11.26 7.89
C PRO A 313 -23.46 -10.47 7.62
N GLY A 314 -23.36 -9.39 6.83
CA GLY A 314 -24.47 -8.47 6.58
C GLY A 314 -24.65 -7.37 7.64
N GLY A 315 -23.81 -7.32 8.67
CA GLY A 315 -23.70 -6.20 9.61
C GLY A 315 -23.12 -4.93 8.98
N PRO A 316 -22.93 -3.86 9.76
CA PRO A 316 -22.29 -2.62 9.29
C PRO A 316 -20.93 -2.91 8.63
N ASN A 317 -20.63 -2.16 7.57
CA ASN A 317 -19.34 -2.27 6.87
C ASN A 317 -18.55 -0.98 7.12
N GLU A 318 -17.57 -1.04 8.02
CA GLU A 318 -16.77 0.12 8.41
C GLU A 318 -15.79 0.60 7.33
N PHE A 319 -15.60 -0.16 6.24
CA PHE A 319 -14.90 0.35 5.07
C PHE A 319 -15.71 1.40 4.30
N VAL A 320 -17.04 1.47 4.53
CA VAL A 320 -17.95 2.34 3.80
C VAL A 320 -18.15 3.68 4.50
N TYR A 321 -18.23 4.73 3.69
CA TYR A 321 -18.54 6.11 4.03
C TYR A 321 -19.79 6.55 3.26
N THR A 322 -20.49 7.56 3.76
CA THR A 322 -21.40 8.34 2.90
C THR A 322 -20.60 9.12 1.86
N LYS A 323 -21.23 9.53 0.74
CA LYS A 323 -20.55 10.33 -0.29
C LYS A 323 -19.97 11.65 0.26
N ASP A 324 -20.70 12.32 1.14
CA ASP A 324 -20.23 13.56 1.79
C ASP A 324 -19.02 13.28 2.70
N GLN A 325 -19.11 12.27 3.57
CA GLN A 325 -18.00 11.87 4.43
C GLN A 325 -16.77 11.48 3.60
N PHE A 326 -16.94 10.73 2.52
CA PHE A 326 -15.81 10.34 1.67
C PHE A 326 -15.19 11.55 0.95
N GLY A 327 -16.01 12.49 0.46
CA GLY A 327 -15.53 13.74 -0.11
C GLY A 327 -14.70 14.57 0.88
N LYS A 328 -15.12 14.62 2.15
CA LYS A 328 -14.37 15.25 3.24
C LYS A 328 -13.08 14.50 3.56
N PHE A 329 -13.13 13.16 3.59
CA PHE A 329 -11.94 12.31 3.77
C PHE A 329 -10.89 12.61 2.68
N ILE A 330 -11.30 12.72 1.40
CA ILE A 330 -10.41 13.11 0.31
C ILE A 330 -9.76 14.47 0.59
N ASP A 331 -10.54 15.47 0.98
CA ASP A 331 -10.00 16.82 1.24
C ASP A 331 -9.04 16.85 2.44
N ILE A 332 -9.27 16.00 3.45
CA ILE A 332 -8.36 15.76 4.59
C ILE A 332 -7.04 15.16 4.09
N MET A 333 -7.09 14.08 3.31
CA MET A 333 -5.89 13.42 2.78
C MET A 333 -5.01 14.36 1.97
N LYS A 334 -5.62 15.17 1.09
CA LYS A 334 -4.92 16.20 0.30
C LYS A 334 -4.24 17.24 1.20
N ALA A 335 -4.97 17.76 2.19
CA ALA A 335 -4.43 18.74 3.13
C ALA A 335 -3.26 18.17 3.94
N CYS A 336 -3.38 16.94 4.46
CA CYS A 336 -2.32 16.31 5.23
C CYS A 336 -1.09 15.94 4.35
N ALA A 337 -1.29 15.56 3.09
CA ALA A 337 -0.18 15.35 2.16
C ALA A 337 0.57 16.65 1.86
N ALA A 338 -0.16 17.72 1.55
CA ALA A 338 0.41 19.04 1.31
C ALA A 338 1.18 19.58 2.52
N SER A 339 0.68 19.35 3.75
CA SER A 339 1.34 19.81 4.97
C SER A 339 2.77 19.28 5.11
N ARG A 340 3.02 18.03 4.70
CA ARG A 340 4.38 17.43 4.72
C ARG A 340 5.31 18.06 3.69
N VAL A 341 4.81 18.36 2.49
CA VAL A 341 5.60 19.00 1.43
C VAL A 341 6.04 20.40 1.86
N VAL A 342 5.12 21.24 2.32
CA VAL A 342 5.44 22.61 2.76
C VAL A 342 6.28 22.63 4.05
N ALA A 343 6.17 21.62 4.90
CA ALA A 343 7.06 21.46 6.06
C ALA A 343 8.53 21.24 5.66
N MET A 344 8.77 20.69 4.48
CA MET A 344 10.11 20.53 3.91
C MET A 344 10.59 21.78 3.14
N GLY A 345 9.80 22.86 3.13
CA GLY A 345 10.08 24.09 2.38
C GLY A 345 9.97 23.91 0.87
N LEU A 346 9.25 22.87 0.41
CA LEU A 346 9.21 22.47 -0.99
C LEU A 346 8.10 23.11 -1.78
#